data_AF-A0A1E7F6X6-F1
#
_entry.id   AF-A0A1E7F6X6-F1
#
_cell.length_a   1.000
_cell.length_b   1.000
_cell.length_c   1.000
_cell.angle_alpha   90.00
_cell.angle_beta   90.00
_cell.angle_gamma   90.00
#
_symmetry.space_group_name_H-M   'P 1'
#
loop_
_entity.id
_entity.type
_entity.pdbx_description
1 polymer ?
#
loop_
_entity_poly.entity_id
_entity_poly.type
_entity_poly.pdbx_seq_one_letter_code
_entity_poly.pdbx_strand_id
1 'polypeptide(L)'
;MEHANIPYEENFHQQAVDGRRRIARRRARRLELITVLQQTEEFPFRSENKTDELVEAFLENLKDDIHDMICESDQDDGNYQGLDSDRDTEAEVETWCNTKAASFIPIVAGLAIELGLFDEQQRGGLLFDGEGPPGLYILHHLMHSDPIARRSQEHHEHIDDKYLQVLIRLRTMGLLKKEDIQRYSLLNHYLYYGEKRFRFLVEWDPSALTHTNRRGCIPLHGPIHRSSIRGFKFVFEYGIHYFPKKEGINLLFRKTRSGGTPFQFACCIYGHEQVMEVVEDTLMRYSDIPISIADALLSAAIDENVHLDCVYFLIRREPDILVKLLSNPSPLAITAVSNRNNNNDNDKNDDSNYNNSNDKNDGTSNPLGKTKKLNSKTTIKERKRKRDIYQKRNNERMKRKHNNNSNNNNDNHV
;
A
#
# COMPACT_ATOMS: atom_id res chain seq x y z
N MET A 1 -34.05 -5.15 55.56
CA MET A 1 -34.61 -4.51 54.35
C MET A 1 -34.51 -3.01 54.57
N GLU A 2 -33.40 -2.41 54.14
CA GLU A 2 -33.24 -0.96 54.04
C GLU A 2 -32.83 -0.69 52.59
N HIS A 3 -33.67 0.07 51.89
CA HIS A 3 -33.48 0.44 50.49
C HIS A 3 -32.58 1.68 50.42
N ALA A 4 -31.36 1.51 49.89
CA ALA A 4 -30.49 2.61 49.53
C ALA A 4 -31.00 3.26 48.22
N ASN A 5 -31.46 4.49 48.34
CA ASN A 5 -31.96 5.32 47.25
C ASN A 5 -30.77 6.07 46.64
N ILE A 6 -30.41 5.79 45.38
CA ILE A 6 -29.20 6.32 44.76
C ILE A 6 -29.57 7.48 43.79
N PRO A 7 -29.06 8.72 43.98
CA PRO A 7 -29.40 9.87 43.14
C PRO A 7 -28.40 10.01 41.98
N TYR A 8 -28.66 9.38 40.83
CA TYR A 8 -27.78 9.47 39.65
C TYR A 8 -28.43 10.07 38.38
N GLU A 9 -29.73 10.39 38.38
CA GLU A 9 -30.40 10.83 37.15
C GLU A 9 -30.27 12.33 36.83
N GLU A 10 -30.00 13.22 37.80
CA GLU A 10 -29.98 14.67 37.54
C GLU A 10 -28.73 15.16 36.78
N ASN A 11 -27.61 14.44 36.84
CA ASN A 11 -26.35 14.93 36.26
C ASN A 11 -26.28 14.77 34.72
N PHE A 12 -27.00 13.79 34.17
CA PHE A 12 -27.03 13.55 32.71
C PHE A 12 -27.82 14.63 31.95
N HIS A 13 -28.86 15.20 32.56
CA HIS A 13 -29.64 16.25 31.92
C HIS A 13 -28.86 17.55 31.78
N GLN A 14 -28.03 17.89 32.77
CA GLN A 14 -27.26 19.14 32.75
C GLN A 14 -26.19 19.14 31.64
N GLN A 15 -25.48 18.02 31.44
CA GLN A 15 -24.47 17.90 30.38
C GLN A 15 -25.09 17.99 28.97
N ALA A 16 -26.29 17.42 28.78
CA ALA A 16 -26.99 17.49 27.51
C ALA A 16 -27.42 18.93 27.14
N VAL A 17 -27.82 19.74 28.13
CA VAL A 17 -28.23 21.14 27.91
C VAL A 17 -27.02 22.02 27.53
N ASP A 18 -25.88 21.83 28.19
CA ASP A 18 -24.66 22.60 27.89
C ASP A 18 -24.06 22.26 26.52
N GLY A 19 -24.13 20.98 26.11
CA GLY A 19 -23.75 20.57 24.76
C GLY A 19 -24.57 21.29 23.68
N ARG A 20 -25.90 21.36 23.85
CA ARG A 20 -26.80 22.06 22.91
C ARG A 20 -26.52 23.56 22.84
N ARG A 21 -26.23 24.22 23.97
CA ARG A 21 -25.86 25.65 24.00
C ARG A 21 -24.56 25.93 23.26
N ARG A 22 -23.53 25.09 23.41
CA ARG A 22 -22.26 25.23 22.67
C ARG A 22 -22.45 25.08 21.17
N ILE A 23 -23.26 24.11 20.73
CA ILE A 23 -23.58 23.90 19.31
C ILE A 23 -24.34 25.10 18.74
N ALA A 24 -25.35 25.61 19.46
CA ALA A 24 -26.12 26.78 19.05
C ALA A 24 -25.25 28.04 18.91
N ARG A 25 -24.35 28.29 19.87
CA ARG A 25 -23.40 29.42 19.81
C ARG A 25 -22.44 29.30 18.62
N ARG A 26 -21.92 28.10 18.33
CA ARG A 26 -21.06 27.89 17.15
C ARG A 26 -21.81 28.10 15.84
N ARG A 27 -23.06 27.65 15.75
CA ARG A 27 -23.93 27.91 14.59
C ARG A 27 -24.22 29.41 14.43
N ALA A 28 -24.52 30.11 15.51
CA ALA A 28 -24.74 31.56 15.49
C ALA A 28 -23.51 32.31 14.98
N ARG A 29 -22.31 32.01 15.52
CA ARG A 29 -21.05 32.63 15.05
C ARG A 29 -20.72 32.31 13.59
N ARG A 30 -20.99 31.08 13.12
CA ARG A 30 -20.82 30.73 11.70
C ARG A 30 -21.79 31.51 10.82
N LEU A 31 -23.05 31.61 11.21
CA LEU A 31 -24.05 32.38 10.46
C LEU A 31 -23.71 33.87 10.46
N GLU A 32 -23.22 34.41 11.57
CA GLU A 32 -22.76 35.79 11.67
C GLU A 32 -21.57 36.04 10.75
N LEU A 33 -20.56 35.16 10.77
CA LEU A 33 -19.41 35.24 9.86
C LEU A 33 -19.85 35.15 8.39
N ILE A 34 -20.72 34.19 8.05
CA ILE A 34 -21.27 34.04 6.69
C ILE A 34 -22.06 35.28 6.28
N THR A 35 -22.87 35.85 7.18
CA THR A 35 -23.67 37.05 6.90
C THR A 35 -22.76 38.25 6.66
N VAL A 36 -21.71 38.42 7.47
CA VAL A 36 -20.69 39.47 7.28
C VAL A 36 -19.95 39.29 5.97
N LEU A 37 -19.61 38.04 5.61
CA LEU A 37 -18.96 37.69 4.34
C LEU A 37 -19.91 37.77 3.14
N GLN A 38 -21.23 37.75 3.32
CA GLN A 38 -22.22 37.90 2.25
C GLN A 38 -22.65 39.35 2.05
N GLN A 39 -22.53 40.20 3.08
CA GLN A 39 -22.74 41.65 2.98
C GLN A 39 -21.62 42.36 2.21
N THR A 40 -20.66 41.61 1.63
CA THR A 40 -19.48 42.18 0.98
C THR A 40 -19.71 42.76 -0.40
N GLU A 41 -20.83 42.48 -1.08
CA GLU A 41 -21.14 43.07 -2.40
C GLU A 41 -21.26 44.61 -2.38
N GLU A 42 -21.36 45.25 -1.20
CA GLU A 42 -21.44 46.71 -1.06
C GLU A 42 -20.20 47.36 -0.40
N PHE A 43 -19.13 46.60 -0.13
CA PHE A 43 -17.93 47.22 0.44
C PHE A 43 -17.15 48.03 -0.61
N PRO A 44 -16.53 49.16 -0.23
CA PRO A 44 -15.55 49.82 -1.09
C PRO A 44 -14.46 48.82 -1.48
N PHE A 45 -14.09 48.79 -2.77
CA PHE A 45 -13.07 47.93 -3.40
C PHE A 45 -11.78 47.73 -2.58
N ARG A 46 -11.48 48.66 -1.67
CA ARG A 46 -10.30 48.63 -0.80
C ARG A 46 -10.39 47.65 0.36
N SER A 47 -11.59 47.28 0.81
CA SER A 47 -11.81 46.33 1.91
C SER A 47 -11.94 44.87 1.45
N GLU A 48 -12.43 44.64 0.24
CA GLU A 48 -12.48 43.29 -0.36
C GLU A 48 -11.07 42.70 -0.47
N ASN A 49 -10.12 43.45 -1.05
CA ASN A 49 -8.72 43.01 -1.17
C ASN A 49 -8.09 42.60 0.17
N LYS A 50 -8.48 43.25 1.28
CA LYS A 50 -7.90 42.95 2.59
C LYS A 50 -8.51 41.70 3.22
N THR A 51 -9.80 41.45 2.97
CA THR A 51 -10.43 40.19 3.40
C THR A 51 -9.87 39.03 2.58
N ASP A 52 -9.69 39.20 1.27
CA ASP A 52 -9.08 38.19 0.41
C ASP A 52 -7.62 37.91 0.83
N GLU A 53 -6.80 38.94 1.07
CA GLU A 53 -5.44 38.78 1.62
C GLU A 53 -5.45 38.02 2.96
N LEU A 54 -6.40 38.29 3.85
CA LEU A 54 -6.50 37.60 5.14
C LEU A 54 -6.95 36.15 5.00
N VAL A 55 -7.84 35.86 4.05
CA VAL A 55 -8.29 34.49 3.76
C VAL A 55 -7.16 33.70 3.11
N GLU A 56 -6.46 34.27 2.12
CA GLU A 56 -5.27 33.66 1.51
C GLU A 56 -4.18 33.41 2.57
N ALA A 57 -3.85 34.40 3.40
CA ALA A 57 -2.87 34.22 4.47
C ALA A 57 -3.31 33.16 5.50
N PHE A 58 -4.59 33.10 5.86
CA PHE A 58 -5.09 32.05 6.75
C PHE A 58 -5.00 30.67 6.11
N LEU A 59 -5.33 30.54 4.82
CA LEU A 59 -5.26 29.27 4.10
C LEU A 59 -3.82 28.81 3.87
N GLU A 60 -2.90 29.72 3.56
CA GLU A 60 -1.47 29.41 3.43
C GLU A 60 -0.89 28.97 4.78
N ASN A 61 -1.16 29.72 5.85
CA ASN A 61 -0.73 29.32 7.21
C ASN A 61 -1.36 27.98 7.63
N LEU A 62 -2.64 27.76 7.33
CA LEU A 62 -3.31 26.49 7.66
C LEU A 62 -2.74 25.32 6.86
N LYS A 63 -2.37 25.55 5.60
CA LYS A 63 -1.72 24.55 4.74
C LYS A 63 -0.34 24.20 5.29
N ASP A 64 0.45 25.20 5.67
CA ASP A 64 1.76 25.00 6.28
C ASP A 64 1.63 24.29 7.63
N ASP A 65 0.72 24.73 8.50
CA ASP A 65 0.41 24.07 9.77
C ASP A 65 -0.02 22.60 9.57
N ILE A 66 -0.88 22.30 8.59
CA ILE A 66 -1.29 20.93 8.28
C ILE A 66 -0.10 20.13 7.73
N HIS A 67 0.71 20.74 6.88
CA HIS A 67 1.89 20.09 6.30
C HIS A 67 2.90 19.76 7.39
N ASP A 68 3.28 20.72 8.23
CA ASP A 68 4.20 20.53 9.35
C ASP A 68 3.63 19.49 10.33
N MET A 69 2.35 19.58 10.64
CA MET A 69 1.66 18.60 11.49
C MET A 69 1.58 17.17 10.91
N ILE A 70 1.72 17.00 9.59
CA ILE A 70 1.76 15.69 8.91
C ILE A 70 3.21 15.24 8.61
N CYS A 71 4.14 16.17 8.41
CA CYS A 71 5.46 15.95 7.82
C CYS A 71 6.64 16.25 8.77
N GLU A 72 6.43 16.88 9.94
CA GLU A 72 7.46 17.01 10.98
C GLU A 72 7.75 15.63 11.59
N SER A 73 8.58 14.87 10.89
CA SER A 73 9.38 13.83 11.48
C SER A 73 10.74 14.44 11.79
N ASP A 74 10.87 15.07 12.95
CA ASP A 74 12.16 15.48 13.51
C ASP A 74 13.03 14.22 13.68
N GLN A 75 13.80 13.88 12.64
CA GLN A 75 14.66 12.71 12.61
C GLN A 75 16.11 13.02 13.02
N ASP A 76 16.44 14.26 13.38
CA ASP A 76 17.85 14.70 13.42
C ASP A 76 18.48 14.85 14.81
N ASP A 77 17.73 14.56 15.88
CA ASP A 77 18.30 14.62 17.22
C ASP A 77 18.85 13.24 17.60
N GLY A 78 20.10 12.98 17.19
CA GLY A 78 20.87 11.76 17.51
C GLY A 78 21.02 11.42 19.00
N ASN A 79 20.31 12.13 19.88
CA ASN A 79 20.19 11.88 21.32
C ASN A 79 18.80 11.33 21.73
N TYR A 80 17.95 10.94 20.77
CA TYR A 80 16.66 10.32 21.07
C TYR A 80 16.86 8.95 21.75
N GLN A 81 16.71 8.92 23.08
CA GLN A 81 16.88 7.71 23.90
C GLN A 81 15.75 6.67 23.73
N GLY A 82 14.84 6.88 22.78
CA GLY A 82 13.65 6.07 22.61
C GLY A 82 12.55 6.45 23.61
N LEU A 83 11.31 6.17 23.24
CA LEU A 83 10.18 6.34 24.16
C LEU A 83 10.33 5.35 25.32
N ASP A 84 10.20 5.86 26.55
CA ASP A 84 10.20 5.14 27.81
C ASP A 84 8.79 5.18 28.39
N SER A 85 8.18 4.00 28.58
CA SER A 85 6.79 3.88 29.03
C SER A 85 6.52 4.50 30.39
N ASP A 86 7.56 4.68 31.21
CA ASP A 86 7.43 5.23 32.55
C ASP A 86 7.63 6.76 32.57
N ARG A 87 8.17 7.33 31.47
CA ARG A 87 8.45 8.76 31.34
C ARG A 87 7.46 9.49 30.45
N ASP A 88 7.09 8.88 29.34
CA ASP A 88 6.37 9.60 28.29
C ASP A 88 4.86 9.50 28.47
N THR A 89 4.19 10.64 28.38
CA THR A 89 2.74 10.74 28.53
C THR A 89 2.03 10.32 27.23
N GLU A 90 0.78 9.87 27.32
CA GLU A 90 -0.05 9.54 26.14
C GLU A 90 -0.09 10.69 25.11
N ALA A 91 0.01 11.94 25.59
CA ALA A 91 0.06 13.15 24.76
C ALA A 91 1.34 13.26 23.91
N GLU A 92 2.50 12.82 24.43
CA GLU A 92 3.78 12.84 23.70
C GLU A 92 3.83 11.72 22.65
N VAL A 93 3.18 10.59 22.91
CA VAL A 93 3.03 9.50 21.93
C VAL A 93 2.05 9.89 20.80
N GLU A 94 1.06 10.75 21.07
CA GLU A 94 0.08 11.23 20.07
C GLU A 94 0.71 12.06 18.93
N THR A 95 1.95 12.54 19.07
CA THR A 95 2.61 13.47 18.13
C THR A 95 2.88 12.88 16.74
N TRP A 96 3.23 11.59 16.62
CA TRP A 96 3.70 11.02 15.34
C TRP A 96 2.61 10.68 14.33
N CYS A 97 1.38 10.48 14.79
CA CYS A 97 0.22 10.25 13.94
C CYS A 97 -0.87 11.17 14.43
N ASN A 98 -0.96 12.37 13.85
CA ASN A 98 -1.92 13.36 14.28
C ASN A 98 -3.35 12.96 13.84
N THR A 99 -3.95 12.05 14.61
CA THR A 99 -5.30 11.52 14.36
C THR A 99 -6.36 12.63 14.44
N LYS A 100 -6.09 13.69 15.22
CA LYS A 100 -6.91 14.89 15.28
C LYS A 100 -6.90 15.61 13.94
N ALA A 101 -5.73 15.89 13.36
CA ALA A 101 -5.60 16.51 12.04
C ALA A 101 -6.25 15.66 10.95
N ALA A 102 -6.02 14.35 10.96
CA ALA A 102 -6.59 13.43 9.99
C ALA A 102 -8.14 13.52 9.94
N SER A 103 -8.78 13.75 11.09
CA SER A 103 -10.23 13.89 11.17
C SER A 103 -10.79 15.14 10.46
N PHE A 104 -9.96 16.16 10.23
CA PHE A 104 -10.33 17.38 9.51
C PHE A 104 -10.17 17.25 7.99
N ILE A 105 -9.41 16.26 7.49
CA ILE A 105 -9.15 16.08 6.05
C ILE A 105 -10.44 16.13 5.21
N PRO A 106 -11.54 15.42 5.54
CA PRO A 106 -12.76 15.49 4.73
C PRO A 106 -13.41 16.87 4.73
N ILE A 107 -13.31 17.61 5.85
CA ILE A 107 -13.88 18.96 5.97
C ILE A 107 -13.05 19.95 5.14
N VAL A 108 -11.73 19.89 5.27
CA VAL A 108 -10.80 20.77 4.54
C VAL A 108 -10.91 20.52 3.04
N ALA A 109 -10.91 19.26 2.59
CA ALA A 109 -11.09 18.94 1.18
C ALA A 109 -12.44 19.42 0.63
N GLY A 110 -13.53 19.29 1.41
CA GLY A 110 -14.84 19.81 1.03
C GLY A 110 -14.87 21.33 0.89
N LEU A 111 -14.29 22.06 1.85
CA LEU A 111 -14.18 23.53 1.80
C LEU A 111 -13.30 23.98 0.63
N ALA A 112 -12.19 23.30 0.37
CA ALA A 112 -11.29 23.64 -0.72
C ALA A 112 -11.95 23.48 -2.10
N ILE A 113 -12.89 22.53 -2.24
CA ILE A 113 -13.72 22.38 -3.44
C ILE A 113 -14.75 23.51 -3.53
N GLU A 114 -15.44 23.83 -2.42
CA GLU A 114 -16.44 24.90 -2.37
C GLU A 114 -15.84 26.27 -2.73
N LEU A 115 -14.60 26.51 -2.30
CA LEU A 115 -13.85 27.74 -2.58
C LEU A 115 -13.13 27.74 -3.93
N GLY A 116 -13.15 26.62 -4.69
CA GLY A 116 -12.48 26.53 -5.99
C GLY A 116 -10.96 26.64 -5.93
N LEU A 117 -10.33 26.24 -4.81
CA LEU A 117 -8.87 26.37 -4.61
C LEU A 117 -8.04 25.38 -5.43
N PHE A 118 -8.67 24.32 -5.93
CA PHE A 118 -8.03 23.25 -6.68
C PHE A 118 -8.86 22.86 -7.90
N ASP A 119 -8.21 22.28 -8.90
CA ASP A 119 -8.91 21.69 -10.03
C ASP A 119 -9.83 20.56 -9.54
N GLU A 120 -10.96 20.36 -10.23
CA GLU A 120 -11.92 19.30 -9.90
C GLU A 120 -11.26 17.92 -9.80
N GLN A 121 -10.23 17.67 -10.61
CA GLN A 121 -9.48 16.41 -10.62
C GLN A 121 -8.62 16.20 -9.37
N GLN A 122 -8.19 17.28 -8.71
CA GLN A 122 -7.38 17.26 -7.49
C GLN A 122 -8.22 17.04 -6.22
N ARG A 123 -9.54 17.23 -6.32
CA ARG A 123 -10.56 16.93 -5.28
C ARG A 123 -10.23 17.56 -3.93
N GLY A 124 -10.04 18.88 -3.94
CA GLY A 124 -9.73 19.63 -2.72
C GLY A 124 -8.36 19.27 -2.14
N GLY A 125 -7.36 19.11 -3.00
CA GLY A 125 -5.98 18.81 -2.62
C GLY A 125 -5.67 17.34 -2.30
N LEU A 126 -6.68 16.47 -2.20
CA LEU A 126 -6.48 15.05 -1.86
C LEU A 126 -5.56 14.30 -2.83
N LEU A 127 -5.59 14.70 -4.11
CA LEU A 127 -4.83 14.10 -5.21
C LEU A 127 -3.78 15.06 -5.77
N PHE A 128 -3.41 16.09 -5.00
CA PHE A 128 -2.40 17.05 -5.38
C PHE A 128 -1.00 16.40 -5.33
N ASP A 129 -0.27 16.47 -6.44
CA ASP A 129 1.14 16.07 -6.52
C ASP A 129 1.93 17.36 -6.23
N GLY A 130 2.24 17.60 -4.95
CA GLY A 130 3.01 18.78 -4.55
C GLY A 130 4.48 18.69 -4.98
N GLU A 131 5.31 19.62 -4.50
CA GLU A 131 6.77 19.62 -4.76
C GLU A 131 7.53 18.51 -4.01
N GLY A 132 6.81 17.68 -3.24
CA GLY A 132 7.38 16.52 -2.55
C GLY A 132 7.83 15.39 -3.49
N PRO A 133 8.31 14.27 -2.92
CA PRO A 133 8.67 13.10 -3.71
C PRO A 133 7.46 12.67 -4.57
N PRO A 134 7.62 12.59 -5.90
CA PRO A 134 6.48 12.44 -6.80
C PRO A 134 5.69 11.17 -6.47
N GLY A 135 4.38 11.35 -6.29
CA GLY A 135 3.44 10.25 -6.04
C GLY A 135 3.10 9.95 -4.58
N LEU A 136 3.36 10.85 -3.63
CA LEU A 136 2.81 10.76 -2.26
C LEU A 136 1.60 11.71 -2.11
N TYR A 137 0.40 11.17 -2.33
CA TYR A 137 -0.86 11.90 -2.15
C TYR A 137 -1.36 11.78 -0.71
N ILE A 138 -2.26 12.67 -0.28
CA ILE A 138 -2.89 12.59 1.06
C ILE A 138 -3.53 11.22 1.31
N LEU A 139 -4.10 10.60 0.27
CA LEU A 139 -4.63 9.24 0.35
C LEU A 139 -3.57 8.19 0.73
N HIS A 140 -2.32 8.37 0.33
CA HIS A 140 -1.22 7.50 0.76
C HIS A 140 -0.92 7.66 2.25
N HIS A 141 -0.91 8.89 2.77
CA HIS A 141 -0.73 9.15 4.19
C HIS A 141 -1.82 8.48 5.04
N LEU A 142 -3.07 8.49 4.55
CA LEU A 142 -4.17 7.76 5.18
C LEU A 142 -4.02 6.23 5.14
N MET A 143 -3.09 5.69 4.34
CA MET A 143 -2.75 4.27 4.31
C MET A 143 -1.51 3.93 5.13
N HIS A 144 -0.73 4.93 5.53
CA HIS A 144 0.41 4.70 6.41
C HIS A 144 -0.07 4.38 7.83
N SER A 145 0.59 3.40 8.45
CA SER A 145 0.55 3.19 9.88
C SER A 145 1.81 3.80 10.50
N ASP A 146 1.73 4.06 11.80
CA ASP A 146 2.88 4.47 12.60
C ASP A 146 4.06 3.48 12.39
N PRO A 147 5.24 3.96 11.95
CA PRO A 147 6.39 3.10 11.71
C PRO A 147 7.01 2.52 12.99
N ILE A 148 6.63 2.99 14.17
CA ILE A 148 7.25 2.64 15.44
C ILE A 148 6.69 1.32 15.95
N ALA A 149 7.42 0.25 15.66
CA ALA A 149 7.11 -1.11 16.11
C ALA A 149 7.09 -1.30 17.65
N ARG A 150 7.46 -0.27 18.43
CA ARG A 150 7.44 -0.31 19.90
C ARG A 150 6.07 0.01 20.50
N ARG A 151 5.12 0.51 19.72
CA ARG A 151 3.79 0.87 20.24
C ARG A 151 2.94 -0.38 20.44
N SER A 152 1.98 -0.29 21.35
CA SER A 152 1.06 -1.39 21.65
C SER A 152 0.17 -1.68 20.44
N GLN A 153 -0.29 -2.93 20.34
CA GLN A 153 -1.28 -3.34 19.35
C GLN A 153 -2.56 -2.48 19.43
N GLU A 154 -2.97 -2.09 20.65
CA GLU A 154 -4.14 -1.23 20.89
C GLU A 154 -3.99 0.16 20.26
N HIS A 155 -2.79 0.76 20.37
CA HIS A 155 -2.51 2.05 19.75
C HIS A 155 -2.63 1.99 18.23
N HIS A 156 -2.09 0.94 17.64
CA HIS A 156 -2.16 0.68 16.21
C HIS A 156 -3.61 0.47 15.73
N GLU A 157 -4.41 -0.28 16.48
CA GLU A 157 -5.84 -0.47 16.20
C GLU A 157 -6.63 0.84 16.30
N HIS A 158 -6.30 1.70 17.27
CA HIS A 158 -6.91 3.02 17.42
C HIS A 158 -6.65 3.90 16.18
N ILE A 159 -5.40 3.97 15.71
CA ILE A 159 -5.05 4.72 14.49
C ILE A 159 -5.80 4.16 13.28
N ASP A 160 -5.84 2.84 13.13
CA ASP A 160 -6.52 2.18 12.02
C ASP A 160 -8.02 2.54 11.99
N ASP A 161 -8.69 2.55 13.15
CA ASP A 161 -10.09 2.96 13.28
C ASP A 161 -10.31 4.43 12.90
N LYS A 162 -9.44 5.33 13.36
CA LYS A 162 -9.55 6.76 13.04
C LYS A 162 -9.39 7.01 11.56
N TYR A 163 -8.36 6.44 10.93
CA TYR A 163 -8.11 6.66 9.51
C TYR A 163 -9.16 5.93 8.65
N LEU A 164 -9.67 4.77 9.08
CA LEU A 164 -10.82 4.13 8.43
C LEU A 164 -12.06 5.03 8.44
N GLN A 165 -12.38 5.69 9.55
CA GLN A 165 -13.50 6.64 9.60
C GLN A 165 -13.33 7.80 8.60
N VAL A 166 -12.10 8.28 8.43
CA VAL A 166 -11.78 9.30 7.42
C VAL A 166 -12.00 8.76 6.01
N LEU A 167 -11.51 7.57 5.67
CA LEU A 167 -11.73 6.94 4.35
C LEU A 167 -13.22 6.71 4.06
N ILE A 168 -13.99 6.24 5.04
CA ILE A 168 -15.44 6.08 4.92
C ILE A 168 -16.09 7.42 4.61
N ARG A 169 -15.72 8.48 5.33
CA ARG A 169 -16.28 9.82 5.11
C ARG A 169 -15.90 10.41 3.74
N LEU A 170 -14.65 10.23 3.30
CA LEU A 170 -14.22 10.63 1.96
C LEU A 170 -15.01 9.90 0.87
N ARG A 171 -15.29 8.61 1.07
CA ARG A 171 -16.14 7.81 0.17
C ARG A 171 -17.58 8.31 0.15
N THR A 172 -18.20 8.59 1.31
CA THR A 172 -19.59 9.07 1.35
C THR A 172 -19.74 10.46 0.72
N MET A 173 -18.69 11.28 0.76
CA MET A 173 -18.63 12.57 0.07
C MET A 173 -18.31 12.47 -1.42
N GLY A 174 -18.05 11.27 -1.96
CA GLY A 174 -17.66 11.06 -3.37
C GLY A 174 -16.23 11.54 -3.71
N LEU A 175 -15.42 11.86 -2.71
CA LEU A 175 -14.06 12.35 -2.88
C LEU A 175 -13.05 11.21 -3.05
N LEU A 176 -13.25 10.10 -2.35
CA LEU A 176 -12.56 8.84 -2.61
C LEU A 176 -13.42 7.99 -3.56
N LYS A 177 -12.83 7.55 -4.67
CA LYS A 177 -13.48 6.74 -5.70
C LYS A 177 -12.83 5.37 -5.80
N LYS A 178 -13.55 4.42 -6.39
CA LYS A 178 -13.06 3.03 -6.54
C LYS A 178 -11.78 2.98 -7.37
N GLU A 179 -11.72 3.79 -8.43
CA GLU A 179 -10.59 3.84 -9.37
C GLU A 179 -9.30 4.35 -8.69
N ASP A 180 -9.43 5.13 -7.62
CA ASP A 180 -8.28 5.65 -6.87
C ASP A 180 -7.49 4.53 -6.19
N ILE A 181 -8.18 3.48 -5.75
CA ILE A 181 -7.57 2.33 -5.07
C ILE A 181 -6.48 1.72 -5.94
N GLN A 182 -6.78 1.53 -7.23
CA GLN A 182 -5.83 1.00 -8.21
C GLN A 182 -4.87 2.07 -8.72
N ARG A 183 -5.42 3.23 -9.15
CA ARG A 183 -4.64 4.31 -9.79
C ARG A 183 -3.49 4.77 -8.91
N TYR A 184 -3.74 4.87 -7.61
CA TYR A 184 -2.76 5.25 -6.61
C TYR A 184 -2.15 4.04 -5.90
N SER A 185 -2.56 2.81 -6.23
CA SER A 185 -2.00 1.61 -5.62
C SER A 185 -2.09 1.63 -4.09
N LEU A 186 -3.23 2.06 -3.54
CA LEU A 186 -3.42 2.29 -2.10
C LEU A 186 -3.16 1.02 -1.26
N LEU A 187 -3.44 -0.16 -1.82
CA LEU A 187 -3.17 -1.45 -1.18
C LEU A 187 -1.68 -1.85 -1.16
N ASN A 188 -0.84 -1.22 -2.00
CA ASN A 188 0.60 -1.48 -2.02
C ASN A 188 1.35 -0.70 -0.93
N HIS A 189 0.65 0.19 -0.22
CA HIS A 189 1.23 0.95 0.87
C HIS A 189 1.10 0.20 2.20
N TYR A 190 2.08 0.44 3.07
CA TYR A 190 2.49 -0.41 4.19
C TYR A 190 1.34 -0.92 5.08
N LEU A 191 1.09 -2.24 5.01
CA LEU A 191 -0.01 -2.93 5.70
C LEU A 191 0.30 -3.33 7.14
N TYR A 192 1.24 -2.65 7.81
CA TYR A 192 1.76 -3.16 9.08
C TYR A 192 0.70 -3.20 10.19
N TYR A 193 -0.20 -2.21 10.19
CA TYR A 193 -1.29 -2.10 11.16
C TYR A 193 -2.57 -1.51 10.56
N GLY A 194 -2.81 -1.80 9.28
CA GLY A 194 -3.92 -1.27 8.53
C GLY A 194 -4.97 -2.31 8.19
N GLU A 195 -5.14 -3.38 8.99
CA GLU A 195 -5.98 -4.54 8.62
C GLU A 195 -7.42 -4.10 8.30
N LYS A 196 -8.00 -3.17 9.07
CA LYS A 196 -9.37 -2.69 8.85
C LYS A 196 -9.46 -1.80 7.61
N ARG A 197 -8.52 -0.88 7.41
CA ARG A 197 -8.42 -0.06 6.18
C ARG A 197 -8.20 -0.90 4.94
N PHE A 198 -7.30 -1.88 5.01
CA PHE A 198 -7.02 -2.82 3.93
C PHE A 198 -8.28 -3.60 3.56
N ARG A 199 -8.94 -4.23 4.55
CA ARG A 199 -10.20 -4.94 4.35
C ARG A 199 -11.24 -4.04 3.69
N PHE A 200 -11.44 -2.83 4.19
CA PHE A 200 -12.39 -1.87 3.63
C PHE A 200 -12.12 -1.58 2.14
N LEU A 201 -10.86 -1.38 1.75
CA LEU A 201 -10.49 -1.11 0.36
C LEU A 201 -10.60 -2.36 -0.53
N VAL A 202 -10.22 -3.54 -0.02
CA VAL A 202 -10.33 -4.80 -0.77
C VAL A 202 -11.78 -5.22 -0.97
N GLU A 203 -12.62 -5.11 0.06
CA GLU A 203 -14.06 -5.38 -0.05
C GLU A 203 -14.72 -4.44 -1.05
N TRP A 204 -14.21 -3.21 -1.19
CA TRP A 204 -14.71 -2.25 -2.17
C TRP A 204 -14.19 -2.52 -3.59
N ASP A 205 -12.92 -2.89 -3.74
CA ASP A 205 -12.33 -3.28 -5.02
C ASP A 205 -11.35 -4.45 -4.90
N PRO A 206 -11.83 -5.70 -5.01
CA PRO A 206 -10.96 -6.86 -4.91
C PRO A 206 -9.90 -6.92 -6.00
N SER A 207 -10.19 -6.36 -7.19
CA SER A 207 -9.27 -6.40 -8.33
C SER A 207 -7.96 -5.65 -8.07
N ALA A 208 -7.95 -4.73 -7.10
CA ALA A 208 -6.74 -4.05 -6.65
C ALA A 208 -5.70 -4.99 -6.03
N LEU A 209 -6.06 -6.20 -5.57
CA LEU A 209 -5.12 -7.22 -5.11
C LEU A 209 -4.24 -7.78 -6.23
N THR A 210 -4.73 -7.73 -7.47
CA THR A 210 -4.02 -8.22 -8.67
C THR A 210 -3.27 -7.10 -9.40
N HIS A 211 -3.58 -5.83 -9.06
CA HIS A 211 -3.03 -4.67 -9.74
C HIS A 211 -1.57 -4.43 -9.34
N THR A 212 -0.70 -4.31 -10.35
CA THR A 212 0.72 -4.03 -10.16
C THR A 212 1.00 -2.54 -10.19
N ASN A 213 1.73 -2.03 -9.18
CA ASN A 213 2.20 -0.66 -9.18
C ASN A 213 3.31 -0.42 -10.25
N ARG A 214 3.87 0.80 -10.27
CA ARG A 214 4.97 1.18 -11.19
C ARG A 214 6.23 0.30 -11.10
N ARG A 215 6.40 -0.51 -10.06
CA ARG A 215 7.53 -1.45 -9.91
C ARG A 215 7.17 -2.90 -10.29
N GLY A 216 5.93 -3.14 -10.73
CA GLY A 216 5.41 -4.49 -10.94
C GLY A 216 5.01 -5.18 -9.63
N CYS A 217 4.96 -4.47 -8.50
CA CYS A 217 4.58 -5.06 -7.22
C CYS A 217 3.06 -5.07 -7.06
N ILE A 218 2.51 -6.22 -6.69
CA ILE A 218 1.16 -6.36 -6.12
C ILE A 218 1.20 -6.23 -4.58
N PRO A 219 0.05 -6.00 -3.91
CA PRO A 219 -0.02 -5.81 -2.46
C PRO A 219 0.70 -6.89 -1.64
N LEU A 220 0.70 -8.15 -2.10
CA LEU A 220 1.36 -9.26 -1.40
C LEU A 220 2.90 -9.12 -1.30
N HIS A 221 3.53 -8.25 -2.10
CA HIS A 221 4.96 -7.91 -1.96
C HIS A 221 5.23 -7.00 -0.77
N GLY A 222 4.28 -6.12 -0.41
CA GLY A 222 4.45 -5.04 0.55
C GLY A 222 4.75 -5.50 1.98
N PRO A 223 3.97 -6.44 2.56
CA PRO A 223 4.14 -6.91 3.93
C PRO A 223 5.58 -7.38 4.24
N ILE A 224 6.33 -7.86 3.25
CA ILE A 224 7.52 -8.66 3.49
C ILE A 224 8.65 -7.84 4.16
N HIS A 225 8.82 -6.56 3.82
CA HIS A 225 9.94 -5.77 4.34
C HIS A 225 9.79 -5.26 5.78
N ARG A 226 8.56 -5.26 6.31
CA ARG A 226 8.29 -4.65 7.63
C ARG A 226 7.26 -5.39 8.46
N SER A 227 6.53 -6.37 7.90
CA SER A 227 5.49 -7.11 8.62
C SER A 227 5.97 -8.41 9.24
N SER A 228 5.18 -8.91 10.18
CA SER A 228 5.25 -10.30 10.64
C SER A 228 4.72 -11.23 9.55
N ILE A 229 5.01 -12.52 9.66
CA ILE A 229 4.44 -13.54 8.76
C ILE A 229 2.89 -13.51 8.75
N ARG A 230 2.26 -13.00 9.82
CA ARG A 230 0.81 -12.76 9.90
C ARG A 230 0.33 -11.77 8.84
N GLY A 231 1.06 -10.68 8.57
CA GLY A 231 0.68 -9.72 7.54
C GLY A 231 0.72 -10.34 6.14
N PHE A 232 1.73 -11.16 5.85
CA PHE A 232 1.79 -11.96 4.62
C PHE A 232 0.61 -12.94 4.52
N LYS A 233 0.34 -13.70 5.58
CA LYS A 233 -0.80 -14.62 5.67
C LYS A 233 -2.12 -13.90 5.40
N PHE A 234 -2.36 -12.77 6.06
CA PHE A 234 -3.58 -11.98 5.92
C PHE A 234 -3.82 -11.53 4.48
N VAL A 235 -2.82 -10.92 3.82
CA VAL A 235 -2.97 -10.49 2.43
C VAL A 235 -3.16 -11.66 1.48
N PHE A 236 -2.45 -12.78 1.73
CA PHE A 236 -2.60 -13.99 0.93
C PHE A 236 -3.99 -14.60 1.07
N GLU A 237 -4.54 -14.65 2.28
CA GLU A 237 -5.90 -15.11 2.56
C GLU A 237 -6.94 -14.31 1.78
N TYR A 238 -6.82 -12.97 1.72
CA TYR A 238 -7.69 -12.15 0.88
C TYR A 238 -7.52 -12.43 -0.62
N GLY A 239 -6.28 -12.68 -1.05
CA GLY A 239 -5.98 -13.13 -2.41
C GLY A 239 -6.72 -14.42 -2.77
N ILE A 240 -6.69 -15.42 -1.90
CA ILE A 240 -7.43 -16.68 -2.10
C ILE A 240 -8.93 -16.48 -1.94
N HIS A 241 -9.40 -15.67 -0.98
CA HIS A 241 -10.82 -15.44 -0.74
C HIS A 241 -11.53 -14.87 -1.98
N TYR A 242 -10.97 -13.82 -2.58
CA TYR A 242 -11.57 -13.16 -3.74
C TYR A 242 -11.18 -13.80 -5.08
N PHE A 243 -10.05 -14.50 -5.13
CA PHE A 243 -9.57 -15.18 -6.34
C PHE A 243 -9.25 -16.67 -6.07
N PRO A 244 -10.23 -17.47 -5.60
CA PRO A 244 -10.00 -18.83 -5.08
C PRO A 244 -9.57 -19.86 -6.12
N LYS A 245 -9.44 -19.47 -7.39
CA LYS A 245 -8.99 -20.32 -8.49
C LYS A 245 -7.51 -20.08 -8.80
N LYS A 246 -7.16 -20.20 -10.08
CA LYS A 246 -5.82 -19.94 -10.62
C LYS A 246 -5.20 -18.61 -10.20
N GLU A 247 -6.02 -17.55 -10.13
CA GLU A 247 -5.52 -16.19 -9.92
C GLU A 247 -4.94 -15.98 -8.53
N GLY A 248 -5.58 -16.48 -7.48
CA GLY A 248 -5.10 -16.32 -6.10
C GLY A 248 -3.78 -17.02 -5.84
N ILE A 249 -3.60 -18.25 -6.35
CA ILE A 249 -2.31 -18.96 -6.25
C ILE A 249 -1.23 -18.22 -7.06
N ASN A 250 -1.57 -17.72 -8.25
CA ASN A 250 -0.62 -17.00 -9.10
C ASN A 250 -0.09 -15.73 -8.43
N LEU A 251 -0.81 -15.11 -7.49
CA LEU A 251 -0.32 -13.96 -6.72
C LEU A 251 1.00 -14.25 -6.00
N LEU A 252 1.18 -15.46 -5.44
CA LEU A 252 2.44 -15.85 -4.76
C LEU A 252 3.67 -15.81 -5.67
N PHE A 253 3.46 -16.02 -6.96
CA PHE A 253 4.52 -16.21 -7.94
C PHE A 253 4.54 -15.10 -9.00
N ARG A 254 3.76 -14.04 -8.83
CA ARG A 254 3.78 -12.88 -9.72
C ARG A 254 5.10 -12.15 -9.59
N LYS A 255 5.79 -11.94 -10.72
CA LYS A 255 7.08 -11.28 -10.79
C LYS A 255 6.92 -9.76 -10.75
N THR A 256 7.76 -9.14 -9.95
CA THR A 256 8.09 -7.71 -10.09
C THR A 256 8.87 -7.45 -11.39
N ARG A 257 9.11 -6.18 -11.72
CA ARG A 257 10.00 -5.80 -12.82
C ARG A 257 11.45 -6.31 -12.66
N SER A 258 11.88 -6.62 -11.43
CA SER A 258 13.20 -7.22 -11.16
C SER A 258 13.18 -8.74 -11.14
N GLY A 259 12.02 -9.37 -11.38
CA GLY A 259 11.85 -10.83 -11.43
C GLY A 259 11.60 -11.50 -10.08
N GLY A 260 11.69 -10.78 -8.96
CA GLY A 260 11.37 -11.32 -7.63
C GLY A 260 9.86 -11.52 -7.44
N THR A 261 9.48 -12.54 -6.67
CA THR A 261 8.07 -12.89 -6.37
C THR A 261 7.76 -12.76 -4.88
N PRO A 262 6.48 -12.60 -4.46
CA PRO A 262 6.12 -12.55 -3.05
C PRO A 262 6.59 -13.80 -2.28
N PHE A 263 6.46 -14.98 -2.87
CA PHE A 263 6.92 -16.23 -2.26
C PHE A 263 8.43 -16.23 -2.00
N GLN A 264 9.24 -15.79 -2.98
CA GLN A 264 10.70 -15.73 -2.82
C GLN A 264 11.12 -14.71 -1.76
N PHE A 265 10.49 -13.53 -1.76
CA PHE A 265 10.75 -12.51 -0.74
C PHE A 265 10.38 -13.03 0.65
N ALA A 266 9.19 -13.64 0.81
CA ALA A 266 8.72 -14.18 2.09
C ALA A 266 9.65 -15.30 2.58
N CYS A 267 10.02 -16.24 1.72
CA CYS A 267 10.96 -17.32 2.05
C CYS A 267 12.33 -16.79 2.50
N CYS A 268 12.80 -15.69 1.90
CA CYS A 268 14.07 -15.08 2.27
C CYS A 268 14.05 -14.49 3.68
N ILE A 269 12.90 -14.02 4.15
CA ILE A 269 12.76 -13.31 5.43
C ILE A 269 12.32 -14.24 6.55
N TYR A 270 11.28 -15.05 6.33
CA TYR A 270 10.68 -15.90 7.37
C TYR A 270 11.16 -17.36 7.30
N GLY A 271 11.85 -17.75 6.23
CA GLY A 271 12.25 -19.13 5.97
C GLY A 271 11.20 -19.92 5.20
N HIS A 272 11.67 -20.85 4.38
CA HIS A 272 10.81 -21.60 3.46
C HIS A 272 9.76 -22.46 4.18
N GLU A 273 10.12 -23.13 5.28
CA GLU A 273 9.21 -24.02 6.01
C GLU A 273 8.00 -23.27 6.57
N GLN A 274 8.22 -22.14 7.26
CA GLN A 274 7.14 -21.32 7.81
C GLN A 274 6.23 -20.72 6.73
N VAL A 275 6.82 -20.27 5.62
CA VAL A 275 6.03 -19.72 4.50
C VAL A 275 5.20 -20.81 3.85
N MET A 276 5.76 -21.99 3.62
CA MET A 276 5.02 -23.13 3.08
C MET A 276 3.90 -23.57 4.02
N GLU A 277 4.13 -23.61 5.34
CA GLU A 277 3.08 -23.89 6.33
C GLU A 277 1.90 -22.92 6.18
N VAL A 278 2.16 -21.60 6.13
CA VAL A 278 1.13 -20.58 5.93
C VAL A 278 0.39 -20.75 4.60
N VAL A 279 1.12 -21.04 3.52
CA VAL A 279 0.54 -21.25 2.19
C VAL A 279 -0.38 -22.47 2.20
N GLU A 280 0.09 -23.61 2.70
CA GLU A 280 -0.68 -24.85 2.75
C GLU A 280 -1.90 -24.76 3.67
N ASP A 281 -1.72 -24.19 4.87
CA ASP A 281 -2.78 -23.92 5.84
C ASP A 281 -3.88 -23.02 5.25
N THR A 282 -3.49 -21.99 4.49
CA THR A 282 -4.43 -21.12 3.80
C THR A 282 -5.16 -21.88 2.69
N LEU A 283 -4.46 -22.59 1.82
CA LEU A 283 -5.10 -23.35 0.73
C LEU A 283 -6.03 -24.45 1.25
N MET A 284 -5.70 -25.07 2.38
CA MET A 284 -6.53 -26.07 3.04
C MET A 284 -7.85 -25.47 3.55
N ARG A 285 -7.81 -24.28 4.17
CA ARG A 285 -9.00 -23.55 4.62
C ARG A 285 -9.98 -23.19 3.49
N TYR A 286 -9.48 -23.02 2.27
CA TYR A 286 -10.30 -22.67 1.11
C TYR A 286 -10.55 -23.85 0.16
N SER A 287 -10.25 -25.09 0.59
CA SER A 287 -10.41 -26.30 -0.22
C SER A 287 -11.85 -26.60 -0.63
N ASP A 288 -12.84 -26.06 0.08
CA ASP A 288 -14.26 -26.17 -0.28
C ASP A 288 -14.59 -25.50 -1.62
N ILE A 289 -13.73 -24.58 -2.08
CA ILE A 289 -13.84 -23.96 -3.39
C ILE A 289 -12.93 -24.74 -4.35
N PRO A 290 -13.47 -25.42 -5.39
CA PRO A 290 -12.68 -26.27 -6.26
C PRO A 290 -11.59 -25.47 -6.99
N ILE A 291 -10.34 -25.61 -6.54
CA ILE A 291 -9.17 -25.10 -7.26
C ILE A 291 -8.94 -26.04 -8.43
N SER A 292 -9.26 -25.59 -9.65
CA SER A 292 -8.85 -26.30 -10.86
C SER A 292 -7.34 -26.16 -11.03
N ILE A 293 -6.58 -27.12 -10.48
CA ILE A 293 -5.12 -27.17 -10.57
C ILE A 293 -4.68 -27.22 -12.04
N ALA A 294 -5.44 -27.90 -12.89
CA ALA A 294 -5.27 -27.90 -14.35
C ALA A 294 -5.30 -26.49 -14.95
N ASP A 295 -6.33 -25.70 -14.65
CA ASP A 295 -6.45 -24.33 -15.17
C ASP A 295 -5.40 -23.40 -14.57
N ALA A 296 -5.05 -23.61 -13.30
CA ALA A 296 -3.97 -22.88 -12.64
C ALA A 296 -2.62 -23.15 -13.33
N LEU A 297 -2.35 -24.41 -13.64
CA LEU A 297 -1.11 -24.84 -14.29
C LEU A 297 -0.99 -24.23 -15.69
N LEU A 298 -2.07 -24.32 -16.50
CA LEU A 298 -2.10 -23.75 -17.84
C LEU A 298 -1.96 -22.22 -17.81
N SER A 299 -2.66 -21.55 -16.89
CA SER A 299 -2.59 -20.09 -16.74
C SER A 299 -1.19 -19.64 -16.31
N ALA A 300 -0.57 -20.34 -15.36
CA ALA A 300 0.79 -20.05 -14.89
C ALA A 300 1.84 -20.30 -15.99
N ALA A 301 1.60 -21.27 -16.88
CA ALA A 301 2.52 -21.56 -17.99
C ALA A 301 2.44 -20.54 -19.14
N ILE A 302 1.28 -19.88 -19.32
CA ILE A 302 1.06 -18.90 -20.39
C ILE A 302 1.38 -17.47 -19.93
N ASP A 303 1.14 -17.12 -18.66
CA ASP A 303 1.35 -15.76 -18.15
C ASP A 303 2.84 -15.47 -17.93
N GLU A 304 3.41 -14.62 -18.78
CA GLU A 304 4.80 -14.18 -18.69
C GLU A 304 5.14 -13.43 -17.40
N ASN A 305 4.14 -12.93 -16.65
CA ASN A 305 4.34 -12.28 -15.36
C ASN A 305 4.38 -13.27 -14.20
N VAL A 306 4.02 -14.54 -14.41
CA VAL A 306 4.12 -15.59 -13.39
C VAL A 306 5.49 -16.27 -13.48
N HIS A 307 6.10 -16.53 -12.34
CA HIS A 307 7.39 -17.23 -12.26
C HIS A 307 7.19 -18.74 -12.42
N LEU A 308 8.15 -19.42 -13.07
CA LEU A 308 8.11 -20.86 -13.34
C LEU A 308 7.99 -21.72 -12.06
N ASP A 309 8.41 -21.18 -10.92
CA ASP A 309 8.22 -21.81 -9.60
C ASP A 309 6.74 -22.12 -9.32
N CYS A 310 5.78 -21.36 -9.86
CA CYS A 310 4.36 -21.65 -9.76
C CYS A 310 3.99 -22.97 -10.43
N VAL A 311 4.51 -23.21 -11.64
CA VAL A 311 4.29 -24.45 -12.40
C VAL A 311 4.85 -25.64 -11.61
N TYR A 312 6.08 -25.51 -11.09
CA TYR A 312 6.67 -26.56 -10.24
C TYR A 312 5.90 -26.78 -8.94
N PHE A 313 5.39 -25.71 -8.32
CA PHE A 313 4.57 -25.79 -7.12
C PHE A 313 3.27 -26.58 -7.40
N LEU A 314 2.56 -26.25 -8.48
CA LEU A 314 1.32 -26.92 -8.86
C LEU A 314 1.52 -28.39 -9.22
N ILE A 315 2.57 -28.73 -9.99
CA ILE A 315 2.89 -30.14 -10.31
C ILE A 315 3.24 -30.93 -9.06
N ARG A 316 3.91 -30.34 -8.06
CA ARG A 316 4.22 -31.03 -6.81
C ARG A 316 2.98 -31.33 -5.97
N ARG A 317 1.94 -30.48 -6.07
CA ARG A 317 0.67 -30.71 -5.37
C ARG A 317 -0.14 -31.84 -5.99
N GLU A 318 -0.11 -31.95 -7.32
CA GLU A 318 -0.84 -32.98 -8.06
C GLU A 318 0.06 -33.56 -9.16
N PRO A 319 0.92 -34.55 -8.84
CA PRO A 319 1.93 -35.05 -9.78
C PRO A 319 1.35 -35.76 -11.01
N ASP A 320 0.11 -36.23 -10.94
CA ASP A 320 -0.61 -36.86 -12.05
C ASP A 320 -1.36 -35.86 -12.94
N ILE A 321 -1.30 -34.56 -12.65
CA ILE A 321 -2.03 -33.51 -13.39
C ILE A 321 -1.70 -33.50 -14.88
N LEU A 322 -0.44 -33.75 -15.24
CA LEU A 322 -0.01 -33.78 -16.64
C LEU A 322 -0.63 -34.97 -17.38
N VAL A 323 -0.74 -36.13 -16.74
CA VAL A 323 -1.40 -37.31 -17.31
C VAL A 323 -2.89 -37.05 -17.46
N LYS A 324 -3.52 -36.43 -16.46
CA LYS A 324 -4.94 -36.03 -16.50
C LYS A 324 -5.23 -35.07 -17.66
N LEU A 325 -4.38 -34.06 -17.86
CA LEU A 325 -4.49 -33.10 -18.95
C LEU A 325 -4.31 -33.73 -20.34
N LEU A 326 -3.43 -34.72 -20.47
CA LEU A 326 -3.20 -35.43 -21.73
C LEU A 326 -4.32 -36.44 -22.05
N SER A 327 -4.88 -37.08 -21.03
CA SER A 327 -5.97 -38.07 -21.19
C SER A 327 -7.33 -37.42 -21.48
N ASN A 328 -7.56 -36.19 -21.02
CA ASN A 328 -8.78 -35.43 -21.25
C ASN A 328 -8.46 -34.13 -22.00
N PRO A 329 -8.23 -34.17 -23.33
CA PRO A 329 -7.97 -32.96 -24.10
C PRO A 329 -9.16 -32.01 -23.97
N SER A 330 -8.98 -30.95 -23.20
CA SER A 330 -9.97 -29.87 -23.08
C SER A 330 -10.23 -29.28 -24.47
N PRO A 331 -11.48 -28.92 -24.82
CA PRO A 331 -11.82 -28.27 -26.08
C PRO A 331 -10.95 -27.04 -26.40
N LEU A 332 -10.43 -26.36 -25.38
CA LEU A 332 -9.51 -25.21 -25.51
C LEU A 332 -8.14 -25.56 -26.11
N ALA A 333 -7.65 -26.79 -25.90
CA ALA A 333 -6.40 -27.25 -26.52
C ALA A 333 -6.58 -27.45 -28.04
N ILE A 334 -7.80 -27.79 -28.49
CA ILE A 334 -8.11 -28.02 -29.90
C ILE A 334 -8.11 -26.70 -30.68
N THR A 335 -8.58 -25.60 -30.08
CA THR A 335 -8.60 -24.27 -30.71
C THR A 335 -7.20 -23.65 -30.83
N ALA A 336 -6.33 -23.82 -29.84
CA ALA A 336 -4.97 -23.29 -29.89
C ALA A 336 -4.08 -24.00 -30.93
N VAL A 337 -4.32 -25.29 -31.17
CA VAL A 337 -3.57 -26.08 -32.17
C VAL A 337 -4.07 -25.80 -33.60
N SER A 338 -5.38 -25.53 -33.79
CA SER A 338 -5.94 -25.29 -35.11
C SER A 338 -5.51 -23.95 -35.74
N ASN A 339 -5.16 -22.95 -34.94
CA ASN A 339 -4.75 -21.63 -35.46
C ASN A 339 -3.29 -21.55 -35.96
N ARG A 340 -2.48 -22.60 -35.77
CA ARG A 340 -1.06 -22.56 -36.18
C ARG A 340 -0.77 -23.08 -37.59
N ASN A 341 -1.76 -23.66 -38.27
CA ASN A 341 -1.55 -24.37 -39.54
C ASN A 341 -2.01 -23.62 -40.82
N ASN A 342 -2.43 -22.35 -40.73
CA ASN A 342 -2.96 -21.62 -41.90
C ASN A 342 -2.15 -20.41 -42.40
N ASN A 343 -0.91 -20.21 -41.94
CA ASN A 343 -0.01 -19.23 -42.58
C ASN A 343 0.95 -19.93 -43.53
N ASN A 344 0.39 -20.46 -44.61
CA ASN A 344 1.15 -20.77 -45.82
C ASN A 344 1.16 -19.51 -46.69
N ASP A 345 2.36 -18.97 -46.87
CA ASP A 345 2.90 -18.39 -48.09
C ASP A 345 1.89 -17.83 -49.10
N ASN A 346 1.76 -16.50 -49.14
CA ASN A 346 1.75 -15.70 -50.38
C ASN A 346 1.63 -14.21 -50.07
N ASP A 347 2.75 -13.49 -50.14
CA ASP A 347 2.84 -12.19 -50.82
C ASP A 347 4.31 -11.75 -50.82
N LYS A 348 5.06 -12.02 -51.90
CA LYS A 348 5.17 -11.19 -53.11
C LYS A 348 5.58 -9.74 -52.81
N ASN A 349 6.85 -9.49 -53.10
CA ASN A 349 7.40 -8.31 -53.75
C ASN A 349 6.59 -7.01 -53.59
N ASP A 350 7.12 -6.08 -52.80
CA ASP A 350 7.08 -4.69 -53.24
C ASP A 350 8.43 -4.00 -52.98
N ASP A 351 9.18 -3.90 -54.07
CA ASP A 351 10.34 -3.04 -54.22
C ASP A 351 9.86 -1.58 -54.23
N SER A 352 9.99 -0.87 -53.11
CA SER A 352 9.91 0.60 -53.13
C SER A 352 11.12 1.22 -52.44
N ASN A 353 12.21 1.21 -53.19
CA ASN A 353 13.11 2.34 -53.43
C ASN A 353 12.65 3.67 -52.81
N TYR A 354 13.27 4.09 -51.71
CA TYR A 354 13.32 5.49 -51.32
C TYR A 354 14.78 5.93 -51.14
N ASN A 355 15.30 6.51 -52.21
CA ASN A 355 16.51 7.30 -52.23
C ASN A 355 16.35 8.57 -51.38
N ASN A 356 17.32 8.74 -50.47
CA ASN A 356 18.23 9.88 -50.42
C ASN A 356 17.65 11.31 -50.38
N SER A 357 17.77 11.95 -49.21
CA SER A 357 18.17 13.36 -49.13
C SER A 357 18.80 13.67 -47.78
N ASN A 358 20.12 13.88 -47.83
CA ASN A 358 20.93 14.80 -47.03
C ASN A 358 20.16 15.70 -46.05
N ASP A 359 20.57 15.71 -44.79
CA ASP A 359 21.06 16.98 -44.24
C ASP A 359 22.13 16.82 -43.17
N LYS A 360 23.07 17.76 -43.22
CA LYS A 360 24.35 17.82 -42.51
C LYS A 360 24.18 18.47 -41.14
N ASN A 361 24.99 18.04 -40.17
CA ASN A 361 25.77 18.86 -39.21
C ASN A 361 26.22 17.93 -38.06
N ASP A 362 27.46 17.45 -38.09
CA ASP A 362 28.68 18.13 -37.58
C ASP A 362 28.64 18.25 -36.05
N GLY A 363 29.17 17.25 -35.35
CA GLY A 363 30.47 17.36 -34.68
C GLY A 363 30.23 17.27 -33.17
N THR A 364 30.63 16.22 -32.46
CA THR A 364 31.91 16.21 -31.76
C THR A 364 32.27 14.77 -31.36
N SER A 365 33.48 14.37 -31.70
CA SER A 365 34.14 13.10 -31.42
C SER A 365 34.51 12.93 -29.95
N ASN A 366 34.31 11.72 -29.40
CA ASN A 366 35.42 10.96 -28.82
C ASN A 366 35.10 9.44 -28.69
N PRO A 367 36.05 8.55 -29.02
CA PRO A 367 35.85 7.10 -29.02
C PRO A 367 36.46 6.47 -27.76
N LEU A 368 35.78 5.52 -27.12
CA LEU A 368 36.37 4.32 -26.47
C LEU A 368 35.30 3.58 -25.67
N GLY A 369 35.10 2.28 -25.93
CA GLY A 369 34.33 1.44 -25.02
C GLY A 369 33.72 0.20 -25.65
N LYS A 370 34.58 -0.76 -26.02
CA LYS A 370 34.20 -2.10 -26.48
C LYS A 370 33.13 -2.73 -25.58
N THR A 371 31.93 -2.96 -26.10
CA THR A 371 30.90 -3.78 -25.46
C THR A 371 31.37 -5.24 -25.39
N LYS A 372 31.91 -5.64 -24.24
CA LYS A 372 32.16 -7.03 -23.90
C LYS A 372 30.81 -7.74 -23.75
N LYS A 373 30.47 -8.58 -24.73
CA LYS A 373 29.49 -9.66 -24.61
C LYS A 373 29.89 -10.54 -23.40
N LEU A 374 29.19 -10.37 -22.28
CA LEU A 374 29.35 -11.24 -21.11
C LEU A 374 28.65 -12.58 -21.38
N ASN A 375 29.44 -13.57 -21.80
CA ASN A 375 29.05 -14.97 -21.75
C ASN A 375 29.06 -15.44 -20.28
N SER A 376 27.92 -15.34 -19.58
CA SER A 376 27.77 -15.90 -18.24
C SER A 376 27.43 -17.40 -18.28
N LYS A 377 28.39 -18.24 -18.68
CA LYS A 377 28.38 -19.66 -18.30
C LYS A 377 28.99 -19.81 -16.91
N THR A 378 28.31 -19.28 -15.91
CA THR A 378 28.66 -19.55 -14.51
C THR A 378 28.22 -20.98 -14.22
N THR A 379 29.19 -21.88 -14.03
CA THR A 379 28.93 -23.30 -13.80
C THR A 379 28.07 -23.48 -12.53
N ILE A 380 27.21 -24.50 -12.53
CA ILE A 380 26.34 -24.86 -11.39
C ILE A 380 27.13 -24.96 -10.08
N LYS A 381 28.40 -25.38 -10.16
CA LYS A 381 29.33 -25.46 -9.02
C LYS A 381 29.62 -24.11 -8.37
N GLU A 382 29.73 -23.05 -9.15
CA GLU A 382 30.00 -21.70 -8.65
C GLU A 382 28.74 -21.04 -8.04
N ARG A 383 27.55 -21.34 -8.57
CA ARG A 383 26.28 -20.96 -7.94
C ARG A 383 26.08 -21.66 -6.59
N LYS A 384 26.45 -22.95 -6.48
CA LYS A 384 26.42 -23.68 -5.21
C LYS A 384 27.38 -23.06 -4.18
N ARG A 385 28.62 -22.78 -4.58
CA ARG A 385 29.62 -22.12 -3.72
C ARG A 385 29.17 -20.74 -3.21
N LYS A 386 28.50 -19.94 -4.04
CA LYS A 386 27.93 -18.64 -3.61
C LYS A 386 26.78 -18.80 -2.61
N ARG A 387 25.92 -19.81 -2.76
CA ARG A 387 24.88 -20.13 -1.76
C ARG A 387 25.48 -20.56 -0.42
N ASP A 388 26.50 -21.42 -0.45
CA ASP A 388 27.14 -21.92 0.78
C ASP A 388 27.83 -20.78 1.57
N ILE A 389 28.47 -19.84 0.87
CA ILE A 389 29.08 -18.64 1.49
C ILE A 389 28.00 -17.74 2.11
N TYR A 390 26.87 -17.56 1.43
CA TYR A 390 25.78 -16.74 1.94
C TYR A 390 25.14 -17.36 3.20
N GLN A 391 24.85 -18.66 3.17
CA GLN A 391 24.33 -19.39 4.33
C GLN A 391 25.29 -19.36 5.52
N LYS A 392 26.60 -19.53 5.27
CA LYS A 392 27.62 -19.44 6.33
C LYS A 392 27.64 -18.05 7.00
N ARG A 393 27.61 -16.97 6.21
CA ARG A 393 27.55 -15.59 6.74
C ARG A 393 26.27 -15.33 7.55
N ASN A 394 25.14 -15.88 7.12
CA ASN A 394 23.89 -15.70 7.84
C ASN A 394 23.89 -16.43 9.19
N ASN A 395 24.42 -17.66 9.23
CA ASN A 395 24.59 -18.42 10.46
C ASN A 395 25.55 -17.73 11.45
N GLU A 396 26.63 -17.12 10.96
CA GLU A 396 27.54 -16.32 11.80
C GLU A 396 26.87 -15.06 12.37
N ARG A 397 26.00 -14.38 11.58
CA ARG A 397 25.21 -13.24 12.08
C ARG A 397 24.23 -13.65 13.18
N MET A 398 23.57 -14.81 13.04
CA MET A 398 22.64 -15.31 14.05
C MET A 398 23.36 -15.70 15.35
N LYS A 399 24.54 -16.33 15.26
CA LYS A 399 25.37 -16.62 16.44
C LYS A 399 25.83 -15.35 17.17
N ARG A 400 26.20 -14.29 16.44
CA ARG A 400 26.55 -12.99 17.05
C ARG A 400 25.38 -12.34 17.79
N LYS A 401 24.16 -12.45 17.25
CA LYS A 401 22.94 -11.96 17.92
C LYS A 401 22.66 -12.72 19.22
N HIS A 402 22.84 -14.04 19.23
CA HIS A 402 22.68 -14.85 20.46
C HIS A 402 23.72 -14.50 21.53
N ASN A 403 25.00 -14.36 21.16
CA ASN A 403 26.04 -14.00 22.13
C ASN A 403 25.84 -12.59 22.73
N ASN A 404 25.36 -11.63 21.95
CA ASN A 404 25.08 -10.29 22.47
C ASN A 404 23.89 -10.27 23.45
N ASN A 405 22.89 -11.15 23.27
CA ASN A 405 21.79 -11.27 24.23
C ASN A 405 22.19 -11.96 25.54
N SER A 406 23.14 -12.90 25.51
CA SER A 406 23.61 -13.58 26.74
C SER A 406 24.46 -12.68 27.64
N ASN A 407 25.16 -11.68 27.08
CA ASN A 407 25.98 -10.77 27.88
C ASN A 407 25.17 -9.69 28.61
N ASN A 408 23.99 -9.31 28.13
CA ASN A 408 23.18 -8.28 28.77
C ASN A 408 22.40 -8.76 30.00
N ASN A 409 22.38 -10.06 30.31
CA ASN A 409 21.66 -10.61 31.46
C ASN A 409 22.50 -10.74 32.74
N ASN A 410 23.80 -10.41 32.71
CA ASN A 410 24.68 -10.57 33.88
C ASN A 410 24.93 -9.28 34.69
N ASP A 411 24.46 -8.11 34.23
CA ASP A 411 24.75 -6.83 34.89
C ASP A 411 23.62 -6.29 35.78
N ASN A 412 22.54 -7.06 36.01
CA ASN A 412 21.38 -6.63 36.82
C ASN A 412 21.27 -7.28 38.22
N HIS A 413 22.38 -7.78 38.78
CA HIS A 413 22.43 -8.21 40.18
C HIS A 413 23.68 -7.67 40.87
N VAL A 414 23.63 -6.39 41.27
CA VAL A 414 24.40 -5.82 42.39
C VAL A 414 23.51 -4.85 43.14
#